data_AF-A0A3Q8XG16-F1
#
_entry.id   AF-A0A3Q8XG16-F1
#
_cell.length_a   1.000
_cell.length_b   1.000
_cell.length_c   1.000
_cell.angle_alpha   90.00
_cell.angle_beta   90.00
_cell.angle_gamma   90.00
#
_symmetry.space_group_name_H-M   'P 1'
#
loop_
_entity.id
_entity.type
_entity.pdbx_description
1 polymer ?
#
loop_
_entity_poly.entity_id
_entity_poly.type
_entity_poly.pdbx_seq_one_letter_code
_entity_poly.pdbx_strand_id
1 'polypeptide(L)'
;MDLSDDAVAKKQIISSRSYGNPVYEMDDIKASVRLYVARAVKRMREDGSICKMIGVYIQTSRFDKSERYSPYIVVQMHEHTDDLLLITKAAMKGIDQIFKKGFKYKKAGIVLLEITDKSKFVPDLFTDYSHRHEREKLSDAIEAISVRFGKNLVTLGIANNQEASWHMNQNLRSPSYLTKWSDLPRIG
;
A
#
# COMPACT_ATOMS: atom_id res chain seq x y z
N MET A 1 -39.49 -8.91 -2.29
CA MET A 1 -38.32 -9.71 -2.71
C MET A 1 -37.21 -8.69 -2.90
N ASP A 2 -36.55 -8.33 -1.80
CA ASP A 2 -35.49 -7.31 -1.81
C ASP A 2 -34.31 -7.86 -2.61
N LEU A 3 -33.95 -7.15 -3.68
CA LEU A 3 -32.65 -7.28 -4.32
C LEU A 3 -31.61 -6.82 -3.30
N SER A 4 -30.96 -7.76 -2.63
CA SER A 4 -29.77 -7.48 -1.82
C SER A 4 -28.79 -6.69 -2.67
N ASP A 5 -28.44 -5.49 -2.20
CA ASP A 5 -27.32 -4.70 -2.70
C ASP A 5 -26.04 -5.45 -2.32
N ASP A 6 -25.78 -6.58 -2.99
CA ASP A 6 -24.54 -7.34 -2.85
C ASP A 6 -23.43 -6.49 -3.44
N ALA A 7 -22.82 -5.67 -2.58
CA ALA A 7 -21.66 -4.87 -2.92
C ALA A 7 -20.63 -5.76 -3.63
N VAL A 8 -20.39 -5.48 -4.91
CA VAL A 8 -19.53 -6.31 -5.75
C VAL A 8 -18.16 -6.42 -5.11
N ALA A 9 -17.73 -7.65 -4.81
CA ALA A 9 -16.44 -7.92 -4.19
C ALA A 9 -15.30 -7.25 -4.99
N LYS A 10 -14.45 -6.50 -4.30
CA LYS A 10 -13.31 -5.81 -4.93
C LYS A 10 -12.36 -6.85 -5.51
N LYS A 11 -12.16 -6.80 -6.83
CA LYS A 11 -11.22 -7.71 -7.52
C LYS A 11 -9.76 -7.41 -7.22
N GLN A 12 -9.45 -6.16 -6.86
CA GLN A 12 -8.10 -5.71 -6.52
C GLN A 12 -8.12 -4.43 -5.68
N ILE A 13 -7.09 -4.22 -4.87
CA ILE A 13 -6.85 -2.96 -4.15
C ILE A 13 -5.49 -2.40 -4.54
N ILE A 14 -5.48 -1.19 -5.08
CA ILE A 14 -4.27 -0.52 -5.57
C ILE A 14 -3.88 0.62 -4.63
N SER A 15 -2.58 0.70 -4.32
CA SER A 15 -1.98 1.83 -3.61
C SER A 15 -0.67 2.20 -4.29
N SER A 16 -0.63 3.41 -4.85
CA SER A 16 0.53 3.89 -5.62
C SER A 16 0.62 5.40 -5.58
N ARG A 17 1.83 5.95 -5.75
CA ARG A 17 2.04 7.38 -5.95
C ARG A 17 3.23 7.62 -6.87
N SER A 18 3.16 8.72 -7.61
CA SER A 18 4.32 9.31 -8.26
C SER A 18 5.11 10.11 -7.23
N TYR A 19 6.43 10.00 -7.27
CA TYR A 19 7.33 10.71 -6.39
C TYR A 19 7.45 12.18 -6.80
N GLY A 20 7.61 13.07 -5.81
CA GLY A 20 7.85 14.50 -6.06
C GLY A 20 9.18 14.71 -6.79
N ASN A 21 10.24 14.10 -6.28
CA ASN A 21 11.54 14.02 -6.92
C ASN A 21 11.85 12.60 -7.39
N PRO A 22 12.65 12.40 -8.44
CA PRO A 22 13.11 11.06 -8.81
C PRO A 22 13.87 10.40 -7.67
N VAL A 23 13.62 9.11 -7.47
CA VAL A 23 14.24 8.27 -6.44
C VAL A 23 15.22 7.33 -7.11
N TYR A 24 16.40 7.16 -6.50
CA TYR A 24 17.49 6.34 -7.02
C TYR A 24 17.78 5.14 -6.12
N GLU A 25 17.63 5.32 -4.81
CA GLU A 25 18.03 4.34 -3.82
C GLU A 25 16.91 3.33 -3.53
N MET A 26 17.31 2.07 -3.35
CA MET A 26 16.39 0.98 -3.08
C MET A 26 15.64 1.19 -1.76
N ASP A 27 16.32 1.71 -0.73
CA ASP A 27 15.73 1.90 0.60
C ASP A 27 14.61 2.95 0.60
N ASP A 28 14.75 4.01 -0.19
CA ASP A 28 13.70 5.01 -0.41
C ASP A 28 12.48 4.40 -1.11
N ILE A 29 12.70 3.56 -2.12
CA ILE A 29 11.61 2.84 -2.79
C ILE A 29 10.91 1.93 -1.79
N LYS A 30 11.67 1.11 -1.05
CA LYS A 30 11.13 0.21 -0.03
C LYS A 30 10.35 0.98 1.04
N ALA A 31 10.86 2.12 1.52
CA ALA A 31 10.18 3.00 2.46
C ALA A 31 8.81 3.44 1.95
N SER A 32 8.75 3.96 0.72
CA SER A 32 7.49 4.37 0.10
C SER A 32 6.52 3.19 -0.11
N VAL A 33 7.03 2.02 -0.48
CA VAL A 33 6.23 0.81 -0.71
C VAL A 33 5.64 0.28 0.59
N ARG A 34 6.39 0.31 1.72
CA ARG A 34 5.85 -0.03 3.05
C ARG A 34 4.64 0.83 3.40
N LEU A 35 4.70 2.13 3.12
CA LEU A 35 3.58 3.04 3.32
C LEU A 35 2.39 2.69 2.42
N TYR A 36 2.64 2.31 1.16
CA TYR A 36 1.57 1.94 0.23
C TYR A 36 0.90 0.63 0.63
N VAL A 37 1.66 -0.35 1.09
CA VAL A 37 1.15 -1.61 1.64
C VAL A 37 0.29 -1.33 2.86
N ALA A 38 0.77 -0.56 3.84
CA ALA A 38 -0.03 -0.21 5.03
C ALA A 38 -1.38 0.41 4.69
N ARG A 39 -1.41 1.33 3.71
CA ARG A 39 -2.66 1.95 3.24
C ARG A 39 -3.59 0.95 2.53
N ALA A 40 -3.05 0.05 1.72
CA ALA A 40 -3.86 -0.94 1.02
C ALA A 40 -4.43 -1.99 1.96
N VAL A 41 -3.62 -2.47 2.90
CA VAL A 41 -4.04 -3.46 3.91
C VAL A 41 -5.11 -2.88 4.82
N LYS A 42 -4.96 -1.62 5.28
CA LYS A 42 -6.01 -0.95 6.06
C LYS A 42 -7.34 -0.93 5.32
N ARG A 43 -7.35 -0.55 4.05
CA ARG A 43 -8.57 -0.57 3.21
C ARG A 43 -9.14 -1.98 3.06
N MET A 44 -8.28 -2.96 2.81
CA MET A 44 -8.69 -4.35 2.67
C MET A 44 -9.34 -4.91 3.93
N ARG A 45 -8.81 -4.54 5.10
CA ARG A 45 -9.37 -4.90 6.41
C ARG A 45 -10.69 -4.19 6.69
N GLU A 46 -10.80 -2.90 6.35
CA GLU A 46 -12.07 -2.15 6.40
C GLU A 46 -13.16 -2.82 5.52
N ASP A 47 -12.76 -3.45 4.42
CA ASP A 47 -13.65 -4.23 3.54
C ASP A 47 -13.88 -5.68 4.03
N GLY A 48 -13.39 -6.08 5.21
CA GLY A 48 -13.52 -7.45 5.72
C GLY A 48 -12.89 -8.52 4.80
N SER A 49 -11.89 -8.14 4.01
CA SER A 49 -11.32 -8.97 2.95
C SER A 49 -9.88 -9.42 3.26
N ILE A 50 -9.42 -10.48 2.60
CA ILE A 50 -8.06 -11.01 2.66
C ILE A 50 -7.52 -11.21 1.23
N CYS A 51 -6.19 -11.24 1.05
CA CYS A 51 -5.57 -11.46 -0.25
C CYS A 51 -4.52 -12.57 -0.21
N LYS A 52 -4.25 -13.20 -1.35
CA LYS A 52 -3.19 -14.24 -1.47
C LYS A 52 -1.98 -13.76 -2.26
N MET A 53 -2.12 -12.71 -3.03
CA MET A 53 -1.07 -12.22 -3.91
C MET A 53 -0.88 -10.72 -3.79
N ILE A 54 0.38 -10.28 -3.94
CA ILE A 54 0.73 -8.86 -4.05
C ILE A 54 1.55 -8.61 -5.31
N GLY A 55 0.99 -7.79 -6.20
CA GLY A 55 1.69 -7.17 -7.30
C GLY A 55 2.50 -5.96 -6.82
N VAL A 56 3.71 -5.80 -7.32
CA VAL A 56 4.57 -4.65 -7.04
C VAL A 56 5.17 -4.13 -8.34
N TYR A 57 5.22 -2.81 -8.49
CA TYR A 57 5.91 -2.17 -9.61
C TYR A 57 6.68 -0.93 -9.19
N ILE A 58 7.71 -0.65 -9.98
CA ILE A 58 8.46 0.60 -9.98
C ILE A 58 8.59 1.07 -11.42
N GLN A 59 8.65 2.38 -11.64
CA GLN A 59 8.56 2.94 -12.98
C GLN A 59 9.36 4.24 -13.10
N THR A 60 10.13 4.38 -14.18
CA THR A 60 10.77 5.63 -14.59
C THR A 60 9.81 6.59 -15.31
N SER A 61 10.17 7.87 -15.41
CA SER A 61 9.30 8.86 -16.07
C SER A 61 9.06 8.50 -17.54
N ARG A 62 7.80 8.58 -18.00
CA ARG A 62 7.45 8.41 -19.43
C ARG A 62 7.85 9.62 -20.28
N PHE A 63 8.04 10.77 -19.63
CA PHE A 63 8.33 12.06 -20.25
C PHE A 63 9.83 12.36 -20.35
N ASP A 64 10.68 11.53 -19.72
CA ASP A 64 12.12 11.66 -19.85
C ASP A 64 12.59 10.92 -21.12
N LYS A 65 13.64 11.44 -21.76
CA LYS A 65 14.32 10.80 -22.90
C LYS A 65 15.30 9.71 -22.46
N SER A 66 15.54 9.60 -21.14
CA SER A 66 16.35 8.54 -20.55
C SER A 66 15.77 7.14 -20.79
N GLU A 67 16.55 6.12 -20.43
CA GLU A 67 16.14 4.73 -20.51
C GLU A 67 14.85 4.44 -19.73
N ARG A 68 13.91 3.75 -20.39
CA ARG A 68 12.60 3.42 -19.83
C ARG A 68 12.69 2.10 -19.08
N TYR A 69 12.22 2.10 -17.83
CA TYR A 69 12.15 0.90 -17.02
C TYR A 69 10.87 0.92 -16.19
N SER A 70 10.05 -0.14 -16.33
CA SER A 70 8.73 -0.22 -15.70
C SER A 70 8.34 -1.67 -15.37
N PRO A 71 9.15 -2.40 -14.58
CA PRO A 71 8.86 -3.78 -14.22
C PRO A 71 7.61 -3.88 -13.32
N TYR A 72 6.92 -5.01 -13.45
CA TYR A 72 5.84 -5.44 -12.57
C TYR A 72 6.05 -6.91 -12.24
N ILE A 73 5.97 -7.28 -10.97
CA ILE A 73 6.05 -8.67 -10.51
C ILE A 73 4.93 -8.96 -9.53
N VAL A 74 4.44 -10.20 -9.54
CA VAL A 74 3.48 -10.71 -8.56
C VAL A 74 4.20 -11.67 -7.63
N VAL A 75 4.03 -11.47 -6.32
CA VAL A 75 4.52 -12.37 -5.29
C VAL A 75 3.32 -13.04 -4.64
N GLN A 76 3.26 -14.36 -4.72
CA GLN A 76 2.24 -15.18 -4.08
C GLN A 76 2.64 -15.51 -2.65
N MET A 77 1.69 -15.40 -1.73
CA MET A 77 1.81 -15.82 -0.33
C MET A 77 1.29 -17.26 -0.16
N HIS A 78 1.69 -17.91 0.93
CA HIS A 78 1.32 -19.31 1.20
C HIS A 78 -0.19 -19.46 1.40
N GLU A 79 -0.81 -18.52 2.09
CA GLU A 79 -2.25 -18.51 2.41
C GLU A 79 -2.86 -17.13 2.14
N HIS A 80 -4.20 -17.07 2.09
CA HIS A 80 -4.89 -15.78 2.09
C HIS A 80 -4.76 -15.13 3.47
N THR A 81 -4.34 -13.87 3.48
CA THR A 81 -4.04 -13.13 4.69
C THR A 81 -4.34 -11.64 4.53
N ASP A 82 -4.65 -10.99 5.64
CA ASP A 82 -4.70 -9.54 5.83
C ASP A 82 -3.57 -9.02 6.72
N ASP A 83 -2.59 -9.88 7.01
CA ASP A 83 -1.47 -9.57 7.88
C ASP A 83 -0.50 -8.58 7.23
N LEU A 84 -0.45 -7.40 7.83
CA LEU A 84 0.36 -6.30 7.33
C LEU A 84 1.85 -6.68 7.18
N LEU A 85 2.41 -7.44 8.11
CA LEU A 85 3.83 -7.81 8.11
C LEU A 85 4.14 -8.84 7.03
N LEU A 86 3.28 -9.85 6.85
CA LEU A 86 3.45 -10.87 5.80
C LEU A 86 3.35 -10.25 4.41
N ILE A 87 2.33 -9.42 4.20
CA ILE A 87 2.13 -8.71 2.92
C ILE A 87 3.29 -7.76 2.65
N THR A 88 3.77 -7.04 3.68
CA THR A 88 4.95 -6.17 3.56
C THR A 88 6.19 -6.98 3.18
N LYS A 89 6.43 -8.12 3.83
CA LYS A 89 7.57 -9.00 3.53
C LYS A 89 7.52 -9.49 2.08
N ALA A 90 6.36 -9.89 1.58
CA ALA A 90 6.18 -10.26 0.18
C ALA A 90 6.46 -9.09 -0.78
N ALA A 91 5.97 -7.88 -0.46
CA ALA A 91 6.25 -6.69 -1.25
C ALA A 91 7.74 -6.35 -1.32
N MET A 92 8.46 -6.45 -0.19
CA MET A 92 9.91 -6.19 -0.15
C MET A 92 10.67 -7.17 -1.03
N LYS A 93 10.32 -8.48 -0.99
CA LYS A 93 10.88 -9.48 -1.90
C LYS A 93 10.63 -9.16 -3.37
N GLY A 94 9.48 -8.58 -3.69
CA GLY A 94 9.15 -8.11 -5.03
C GLY A 94 10.07 -6.96 -5.46
N ILE A 95 10.26 -5.96 -4.60
CA ILE A 95 11.18 -4.84 -4.85
C ILE A 95 12.62 -5.31 -5.04
N ASP A 96 13.09 -6.24 -4.21
CA ASP A 96 14.45 -6.79 -4.31
C ASP A 96 14.73 -7.42 -5.69
N GLN A 97 13.71 -7.98 -6.34
CA GLN A 97 13.83 -8.62 -7.66
C GLN A 97 13.77 -7.63 -8.83
N ILE A 98 12.99 -6.55 -8.69
CA ILE A 98 12.74 -5.61 -9.79
C ILE A 98 13.57 -4.34 -9.71
N PHE A 99 14.24 -4.07 -8.60
CA PHE A 99 15.10 -2.90 -8.46
C PHE A 99 16.37 -3.05 -9.32
N LYS A 100 16.74 -1.98 -10.02
CA LYS A 100 17.99 -1.86 -10.77
C LYS A 100 18.63 -0.51 -10.45
N LYS A 101 19.89 -0.55 -10.02
CA LYS A 101 20.68 0.67 -9.78
C LYS A 101 20.86 1.44 -11.09
N GLY A 102 20.92 2.77 -11.00
CA GLY A 102 21.15 3.67 -12.13
C GLY A 102 19.89 4.21 -12.79
N PHE A 103 18.70 3.69 -12.44
CA PHE A 103 17.43 4.20 -12.95
C PHE A 103 16.86 5.34 -12.09
N LYS A 104 16.19 6.28 -12.77
CA LYS A 104 15.47 7.40 -12.17
C LYS A 104 14.02 7.03 -11.93
N TYR A 105 13.72 6.39 -10.82
CA TYR A 105 12.36 5.97 -10.53
C TYR A 105 11.49 7.18 -10.20
N LYS A 106 10.33 7.28 -10.86
CA LYS A 106 9.37 8.38 -10.71
C LYS A 106 8.06 7.92 -10.07
N LYS A 107 7.80 6.61 -10.03
CA LYS A 107 6.58 6.05 -9.46
C LYS A 107 6.84 4.66 -8.91
N ALA A 108 6.14 4.31 -7.84
CA ALA A 108 6.01 2.95 -7.36
C ALA A 108 4.58 2.68 -6.89
N GLY A 109 4.22 1.41 -6.80
CA GLY A 109 2.93 1.00 -6.29
C GLY A 109 2.83 -0.48 -6.04
N ILE A 110 1.75 -0.83 -5.34
CA ILE A 110 1.36 -2.20 -5.08
C ILE A 110 -0.08 -2.44 -5.50
N VAL A 111 -0.39 -3.72 -5.72
CA VAL A 111 -1.72 -4.22 -6.07
C VAL A 111 -1.98 -5.46 -5.21
N LEU A 112 -2.99 -5.44 -4.35
CA LEU A 112 -3.47 -6.64 -3.69
C LEU A 112 -4.40 -7.39 -4.64
N LEU A 113 -4.15 -8.68 -4.80
CA LEU A 113 -4.76 -9.57 -5.79
C LEU A 113 -5.27 -10.84 -5.13
N GLU A 114 -6.15 -11.55 -5.82
CA GLU A 114 -6.89 -12.70 -5.27
C GLU A 114 -7.56 -12.32 -3.94
N ILE A 115 -8.34 -11.24 -4.00
CA ILE A 115 -9.08 -10.75 -2.85
C ILE A 115 -10.34 -11.59 -2.68
N THR A 116 -10.55 -12.07 -1.47
CA THR A 116 -11.76 -12.80 -1.08
C THR A 116 -12.28 -12.28 0.26
N ASP A 117 -13.57 -12.51 0.49
CA ASP A 117 -14.23 -12.22 1.76
C ASP A 117 -13.65 -13.12 2.86
N LYS A 118 -13.18 -12.51 3.95
CA LYS A 118 -12.57 -13.22 5.08
C LYS A 118 -13.55 -14.19 5.74
N SER A 119 -14.84 -13.85 5.76
CA SER A 119 -15.89 -14.68 6.38
C SER A 119 -16.20 -15.96 5.60
N LYS A 120 -15.91 -15.96 4.28
CA LYS A 120 -16.16 -17.10 3.38
C LYS A 120 -14.90 -17.94 3.14
N PHE A 121 -13.76 -17.52 3.69
CA PHE A 121 -12.49 -18.22 3.51
C PHE A 121 -12.40 -19.43 4.42
N VAL A 122 -12.23 -20.60 3.81
CA VAL A 122 -11.95 -21.86 4.51
C VAL A 122 -10.45 -22.14 4.38
N PRO A 123 -9.69 -22.19 5.50
CA PRO A 123 -8.29 -22.56 5.47
C PRO A 123 -8.07 -24.01 5.02
N ASP A 124 -6.87 -24.30 4.55
CA ASP A 124 -6.48 -25.66 4.14
C ASP A 124 -6.39 -26.62 5.34
N LEU A 125 -6.49 -27.93 5.08
CA LEU A 125 -6.41 -28.99 6.09
C LEU A 125 -5.13 -28.93 6.94
N PHE A 126 -4.02 -28.48 6.36
CA PHE A 126 -2.72 -28.38 7.03
C PHE A 126 -2.45 -27.01 7.65
N THR A 127 -3.46 -26.15 7.76
CA THR A 127 -3.30 -24.81 8.33
C THR A 127 -3.05 -24.89 9.84
N ASP A 128 -2.00 -24.22 10.31
CA ASP A 128 -1.78 -24.00 11.74
C ASP A 128 -2.73 -22.90 12.25
N TYR A 129 -3.87 -23.32 12.77
CA TYR A 129 -4.89 -22.43 13.32
C TYR A 129 -4.40 -21.61 14.51
N SER A 130 -3.48 -22.14 15.33
CA SER A 130 -2.95 -21.43 16.49
C SER A 130 -2.09 -20.26 16.04
N HIS A 131 -1.14 -20.52 15.14
CA HIS A 131 -0.31 -19.48 14.55
C HIS A 131 -1.17 -18.44 13.83
N ARG A 132 -2.14 -18.85 13.00
CA ARG A 132 -3.04 -17.93 12.29
C ARG A 132 -3.78 -16.99 13.26
N HIS A 133 -4.29 -17.52 14.36
CA HIS A 133 -4.99 -16.71 15.37
C HIS A 133 -4.06 -15.72 16.09
N GLU A 134 -2.81 -16.08 16.36
CA GLU A 134 -1.81 -15.16 16.90
C GLU A 134 -1.50 -14.01 15.94
N ARG A 135 -1.37 -14.31 14.64
CA ARG A 135 -1.15 -13.30 13.59
C ARG A 135 -2.32 -12.34 13.44
N GLU A 136 -3.54 -12.83 13.60
CA GLU A 136 -4.76 -12.02 13.61
C GLU A 136 -4.77 -11.05 14.79
N LYS A 137 -4.55 -11.54 16.01
CA LYS A 137 -4.44 -10.69 17.22
C LYS A 137 -3.39 -9.61 17.09
N LEU A 138 -2.23 -9.94 16.51
CA LEU A 138 -1.18 -8.96 16.26
C LEU A 138 -1.63 -7.86 15.29
N SER A 139 -2.30 -8.26 14.21
CA SER A 139 -2.81 -7.31 13.22
C SER A 139 -3.88 -6.38 13.82
N ASP A 140 -4.78 -6.93 14.63
CA ASP A 140 -5.80 -6.17 15.36
C ASP A 140 -5.17 -5.18 16.35
N ALA A 141 -4.11 -5.58 17.06
CA ALA A 141 -3.40 -4.69 17.98
C ALA A 141 -2.74 -3.50 17.26
N ILE A 142 -2.09 -3.75 16.11
CA ILE A 142 -1.47 -2.69 15.27
C ILE A 142 -2.55 -1.72 14.78
N GLU A 143 -3.70 -2.23 14.37
CA GLU A 143 -4.82 -1.43 13.93
C GLU A 143 -5.43 -0.60 15.07
N ALA A 144 -5.64 -1.20 16.25
CA ALA A 144 -6.14 -0.51 17.43
C ALA A 144 -5.24 0.68 17.84
N ILE A 145 -3.92 0.50 17.78
CA ILE A 145 -2.95 1.59 18.01
C ILE A 145 -3.15 2.70 16.98
N SER A 146 -3.29 2.33 15.69
CA SER A 146 -3.47 3.30 14.60
C SER A 146 -4.78 4.09 14.72
N VAL A 147 -5.86 3.45 15.18
CA VAL A 147 -7.15 4.10 15.43
C VAL A 147 -7.06 5.05 16.62
N ARG A 148 -6.44 4.61 17.72
CA ARG A 148 -6.38 5.38 18.98
C ARG A 148 -5.49 6.61 18.89
N PHE A 149 -4.32 6.49 18.26
CA PHE A 149 -3.31 7.55 18.28
C PHE A 149 -3.18 8.30 16.95
N GLY A 150 -3.94 7.89 15.94
CA GLY A 150 -3.96 8.52 14.64
C GLY A 150 -2.94 7.94 13.65
N LYS A 151 -3.02 8.47 12.43
CA LYS A 151 -2.28 7.96 11.28
C LYS A 151 -0.78 8.18 11.45
N ASN A 152 0.00 7.16 11.10
CA ASN A 152 1.46 7.18 11.04
C ASN A 152 2.18 7.32 12.40
N LEU A 153 1.52 7.17 13.55
CA LEU A 153 2.25 7.13 14.83
C LEU A 153 3.16 5.89 14.88
N VAL A 154 2.60 4.73 14.57
CA VAL A 154 3.36 3.48 14.41
C VAL A 154 3.42 3.14 12.93
N THR A 155 4.64 2.98 12.42
CA THR A 155 4.89 2.57 11.05
C THR A 155 5.87 1.43 10.98
N LEU A 156 5.73 0.59 9.97
CA LEU A 156 6.68 -0.47 9.71
C LEU A 156 7.93 0.08 9.03
N GLY A 157 9.05 0.01 9.75
CA GLY A 157 10.35 0.52 9.28
C GLY A 157 10.34 2.03 9.06
N ILE A 158 11.29 2.51 8.25
CA ILE A 158 11.47 3.93 7.92
C ILE A 158 10.43 4.34 6.86
N ALA A 159 9.16 4.44 7.26
CA ALA A 159 8.07 4.84 6.36
C ALA A 159 7.50 6.24 6.66
N ASN A 160 7.91 6.87 7.76
CA ASN A 160 7.40 8.17 8.22
C ASN A 160 8.47 9.27 8.31
N ASN A 161 9.54 9.19 7.51
CA ASN A 161 10.50 10.28 7.41
C ASN A 161 9.86 11.46 6.65
N GLN A 162 9.68 12.60 7.30
CA GLN A 162 9.08 13.80 6.70
C GLN A 162 9.97 14.42 5.61
N GLU A 163 11.29 14.21 5.70
CA GLU A 163 12.28 14.73 4.75
C GLU A 163 12.50 13.79 3.56
N ALA A 164 11.74 12.70 3.48
CA ALA A 164 11.93 11.71 2.44
C ALA A 164 11.68 12.27 1.03
N SER A 165 12.67 12.08 0.14
CA SER A 165 12.65 12.52 -1.27
C SER A 165 11.47 11.95 -2.07
N TRP A 166 10.97 10.79 -1.66
CA TRP A 166 9.87 10.08 -2.30
C TRP A 166 8.47 10.61 -1.93
N HIS A 167 8.35 11.62 -1.07
CA HIS A 167 7.07 12.27 -0.84
C HIS A 167 6.51 12.86 -2.14
N MET A 168 5.21 12.73 -2.31
CA MET A 168 4.52 13.26 -3.48
C MET A 168 4.51 14.79 -3.43
N ASN A 169 4.85 15.43 -4.54
CA ASN A 169 4.75 16.88 -4.69
C ASN A 169 3.26 17.29 -4.77
N GLN A 170 2.83 18.24 -3.93
CA GLN A 170 1.46 18.78 -3.87
C GLN A 170 1.36 20.23 -4.35
N ASN A 171 2.38 20.78 -5.03
CA ASN A 171 2.48 22.19 -5.43
C ASN A 171 1.40 22.64 -6.43
N LEU A 172 0.65 21.71 -7.02
CA LEU A 172 -0.46 21.97 -7.94
C LEU A 172 -1.83 21.66 -7.31
N ARG A 173 -1.92 21.62 -5.97
CA ARG A 173 -3.23 21.51 -5.29
C ARG A 173 -4.03 22.78 -5.52
N SER A 174 -5.32 22.61 -5.85
CA SER A 174 -6.27 23.70 -5.74
C SER A 174 -6.32 24.23 -4.30
N PRO A 175 -6.57 25.53 -4.10
CA PRO A 175 -6.74 26.10 -2.77
C PRO A 175 -7.84 25.36 -2.01
N SER A 176 -7.63 25.13 -0.72
CA SER A 176 -8.53 24.33 0.09
C SER A 176 -9.65 25.19 0.68
N TYR A 177 -10.48 25.79 -0.20
CA TYR A 177 -11.49 26.79 0.15
C TYR A 177 -12.39 26.42 1.33
N LEU A 178 -12.75 25.13 1.47
CA LEU A 178 -13.67 24.66 2.50
C LEU A 178 -12.99 24.25 3.82
N THR A 179 -11.66 24.15 3.84
CA THR A 179 -10.92 23.58 4.98
C THR A 179 -9.77 24.45 5.46
N LYS A 180 -9.43 25.53 4.75
CA LYS A 180 -8.41 26.50 5.13
C LYS A 180 -8.88 27.91 4.86
N TRP A 181 -9.03 28.69 5.94
CA TRP A 181 -9.37 30.12 5.87
C TRP A 181 -8.35 30.94 5.06
N SER A 182 -7.06 30.55 5.10
CA SER A 182 -5.99 31.20 4.32
C SER A 182 -6.16 31.09 2.81
N ASP A 183 -6.89 30.08 2.36
CA ASP A 183 -7.02 29.71 0.95
C ASP A 183 -8.28 30.33 0.32
N LEU A 184 -9.09 31.07 1.09
CA LEU A 184 -10.28 31.75 0.60
C LEU A 184 -9.90 32.93 -0.31
N PRO A 185 -10.64 33.14 -1.42
CA PRO A 185 -10.45 34.30 -2.26
C PRO A 185 -10.75 35.57 -1.47
N ARG A 186 -9.80 36.49 -1.43
CA ARG A 186 -10.00 37.82 -0.83
C ARG A 186 -10.56 38.75 -1.90
N ILE A 187 -11.68 39.39 -1.60
CA ILE A 187 -12.24 40.46 -2.42
C ILE A 187 -11.50 41.73 -1.99
N GLY A 188 -10.84 42.38 -2.96
CA GLY A 188 -10.29 43.73 -2.85
C GLY A 188 -11.07 44.67 -3.73
#